data_AF-A0A952D9K1-F1
#
_entry.id   AF-A0A952D9K1-F1
#
_cell.length_a   1.000
_cell.length_b   1.000
_cell.length_c   1.000
_cell.angle_alpha   90.00
_cell.angle_beta   90.00
_cell.angle_gamma   90.00
#
_symmetry.space_group_name_H-M   'P 1'
#
loop_
_entity.id
_entity.type
_entity.pdbx_description
1 polymer ?
#
loop_
_entity_poly.entity_id
_entity_poly.type
_entity_poly.pdbx_seq_one_letter_code
_entity_poly.pdbx_strand_id
1 'polypeptide(L)' 'MSRIRFLLATMAGAYVALNALMFVLRPITQGMTPLISTAILVPPMVLAMVYLIIPVARRA' A
#
# COMPACT_ATOMS: atom_id res chain seq x y z
N MET A 1 -14.33 18.05 3.95
CA MET A 1 -13.92 17.11 2.88
C MET A 1 -15.12 16.33 2.41
N SER A 2 -15.42 16.32 1.11
CA SER A 2 -16.36 15.32 0.57
C SER A 2 -15.79 13.93 0.84
N ARG A 3 -16.55 13.09 1.56
CA ARG A 3 -16.16 11.71 1.93
C ARG A 3 -15.63 10.92 0.72
N ILE A 4 -16.16 11.22 -0.47
CA ILE A 4 -15.78 10.63 -1.76
C ILE A 4 -14.34 11.00 -2.14
N ARG A 5 -13.91 12.25 -1.97
CA ARG A 5 -12.53 12.69 -2.31
C ARG A 5 -11.49 11.97 -1.47
N PHE A 6 -11.76 11.83 -0.17
CA PHE A 6 -10.89 11.08 0.74
C PHE A 6 -10.78 9.61 0.31
N LEU A 7 -11.91 8.96 0.02
CA LEU A 7 -11.94 7.56 -0.43
C LEU A 7 -11.20 7.36 -1.76
N LEU A 8 -11.37 8.26 -2.71
CA LEU A 8 -10.66 8.20 -3.99
C LEU A 8 -9.15 8.39 -3.80
N ALA A 9 -8.73 9.35 -2.97
CA ALA A 9 -7.33 9.60 -2.68
C ALA A 9 -6.67 8.41 -1.96
N THR A 10 -7.37 7.80 -0.99
CA THR A 10 -6.85 6.62 -0.29
C THR A 10 -6.82 5.39 -1.18
N MET A 11 -7.83 5.15 -2.03
CA MET A 11 -7.80 4.06 -3.02
C MET A 11 -6.63 4.23 -4.00
N ALA A 12 -6.47 5.43 -4.57
CA ALA A 12 -5.38 5.69 -5.50
C ALA A 12 -4.02 5.48 -4.82
N GLY A 13 -3.83 6.02 -3.61
CA GLY A 13 -2.62 5.78 -2.83
C GLY A 13 -2.37 4.30 -2.54
N ALA A 14 -3.42 3.52 -2.26
CA ALA A 14 -3.32 2.08 -2.01
C ALA A 14 -2.74 1.33 -3.20
N TYR A 15 -3.27 1.57 -4.39
CA TYR A 15 -2.78 0.93 -5.61
C TYR A 15 -1.33 1.32 -5.89
N VAL A 16 -0.96 2.59 -5.69
CA VAL A 16 0.41 3.05 -5.88
C VAL A 16 1.36 2.37 -4.90
N ALA A 17 1.03 2.33 -3.60
CA ALA A 17 1.88 1.66 -2.61
C ALA A 17 1.99 0.16 -2.87
N LEU A 18 0.89 -0.52 -3.19
CA LEU A 18 0.91 -1.94 -3.50
C LEU A 18 1.82 -2.25 -4.68
N ASN A 19 1.66 -1.52 -5.80
CA ASN A 19 2.47 -1.73 -6.99
C ASN A 19 3.94 -1.40 -6.74
N ALA A 20 4.23 -0.32 -6.01
CA ALA A 20 5.60 0.03 -5.64
C ALA A 20 6.25 -1.05 -4.76
N LEU A 21 5.54 -1.51 -3.72
CA LEU A 21 6.01 -2.60 -2.88
C LEU A 21 6.20 -3.88 -3.67
N MET A 22 5.23 -4.28 -4.49
CA MET A 22 5.36 -5.49 -5.31
C MET A 22 6.54 -5.39 -6.27
N PHE A 23 6.80 -4.21 -6.84
CA PHE A 23 7.96 -3.99 -7.71
C PHE A 23 9.29 -4.16 -6.95
N VAL A 24 9.39 -3.56 -5.76
CA VAL A 24 10.59 -3.60 -4.92
C VAL A 24 10.82 -4.99 -4.30
N LEU A 25 9.76 -5.64 -3.82
CA LEU A 25 9.82 -6.95 -3.18
C LEU A 25 9.81 -8.11 -4.19
N ARG A 26 9.51 -7.85 -5.47
CA ARG A 26 9.49 -8.87 -6.53
C ARG A 26 10.69 -9.83 -6.51
N PRO A 27 11.96 -9.39 -6.41
CA PRO A 27 13.10 -10.30 -6.37
C PRO A 27 13.15 -11.16 -5.10
N ILE A 28 12.57 -10.70 -4.00
CA ILE A 28 12.59 -11.39 -2.69
C ILE A 28 11.46 -12.40 -2.60
N THR A 29 10.28 -12.06 -3.15
CA THR A 29 9.09 -12.91 -3.10
C THR A 29 9.03 -13.97 -4.20
N GLN A 30 10.01 -14.01 -5.10
CA GLN A 30 10.09 -15.00 -6.18
C GLN A 30 10.32 -16.41 -5.63
N GLY A 31 9.40 -17.33 -5.94
CA GLY A 31 9.45 -18.72 -5.47
C GLY A 31 8.90 -18.95 -4.06
N MET A 32 8.48 -17.90 -3.36
CA MET A 32 7.82 -18.04 -2.05
C MET A 32 6.37 -18.47 -2.20
N THR A 33 5.85 -19.18 -1.18
CA THR A 33 4.42 -19.46 -1.11
C THR A 33 3.63 -18.16 -0.89
N PRO A 34 2.36 -18.08 -1.34
CA PRO A 34 1.52 -16.90 -1.17
C PRO A 34 1.44 -16.43 0.29
N LEU A 35 1.44 -17.37 1.24
CA LEU A 35 1.39 -17.08 2.68
C LEU A 35 2.62 -16.28 3.16
N ILE A 36 3.82 -16.70 2.75
CA ILE A 36 5.06 -16.05 3.17
C ILE A 36 5.19 -14.69 2.46
N SER A 37 4.86 -14.64 1.17
CA SER A 37 4.92 -13.38 0.41
C SER A 37 3.99 -12.31 0.99
N THR A 38 2.77 -12.68 1.40
CA THR A 38 1.82 -11.74 2.00
C THR A 38 2.23 -11.33 3.41
N ALA A 39 2.77 -12.25 4.22
CA ALA A 39 3.30 -11.92 5.54
C ALA A 39 4.44 -10.89 5.49
N ILE A 40 5.24 -10.88 4.41
CA ILE A 40 6.32 -9.90 4.20
C ILE A 40 5.78 -8.60 3.58
N LEU A 41 4.82 -8.68 2.66
CA LEU A 41 4.29 -7.53 1.93
C LEU A 41 3.33 -6.67 2.77
N VAL A 42 2.48 -7.29 3.58
CA VAL A 42 1.40 -6.60 4.30
C VAL A 42 1.93 -5.62 5.36
N PRO A 43 2.90 -5.97 6.24
CA PRO A 43 3.39 -5.02 7.24
C PRO A 43 3.93 -3.70 6.64
N PRO A 44 4.82 -3.70 5.62
CA PRO A 44 5.28 -2.47 5.01
C PRO A 44 4.17 -1.74 4.22
N MET A 45 3.19 -2.46 3.65
CA MET A 45 2.02 -1.84 3.02
C MET A 45 1.16 -1.06 4.04
N VAL A 46 0.91 -1.63 5.22
CA VAL A 46 0.15 -0.98 6.29
C VAL A 46 0.91 0.25 6.82
N LEU A 47 2.22 0.15 6.97
CA LEU A 47 3.05 1.30 7.37
C LEU A 47 2.97 2.43 6.34
N ALA A 48 3.08 2.13 5.04
CA ALA A 48 2.92 3.13 3.99
C ALA A 48 1.53 3.81 4.04
N MET A 49 0.49 3.04 4.34
CA MET A 49 -0.86 3.58 4.52
C MET A 49 -0.97 4.55 5.68
N VAL A 50 -0.56 4.11 6.87
CA VAL A 50 -0.75 4.87 8.12
C VAL A 50 0.10 6.14 8.14
N TYR A 51 1.35 6.07 7.67
CA TYR A 51 2.30 7.17 7.80
C TYR A 51 2.38 8.10 6.59
N LEU A 52 1.98 7.63 5.39
CA LEU A 52 2.09 8.42 4.17
C LEU A 52 0.72 8.70 3.54
N ILE A 53 -0.02 7.65 3.16
CA ILE A 53 -1.19 7.81 2.29
C ILE A 53 -2.37 8.42 3.02
N ILE A 54 -2.74 7.90 4.19
CA ILE A 54 -3.85 8.42 4.98
C ILE A 54 -3.63 9.89 5.37
N PRO A 55 -2.46 10.32 5.89
CA PRO A 55 -2.25 11.73 6.20
C PRO A 55 -2.25 12.62 4.95
N VAL A 56 -1.72 12.18 3.82
CA VAL A 56 -1.80 12.91 2.54
C VAL A 56 -3.26 13.02 2.06
N ALA A 57 -4.01 11.93 2.07
CA ALA A 57 -5.42 11.90 1.67
C ALA A 57 -6.32 12.75 2.59
N ARG A 58 -5.97 12.87 3.89
CA ARG A 58 -6.66 13.78 4.81
C ARG A 58 -6.40 15.26 4.50
N ARG A 59 -5.27 15.58 3.88
CA ARG A 59 -4.88 16.95 3.50
C ARG A 59 -5.43 17.37 2.12
N ALA A 60 -5.82 16.42 1.28
CA ALA A 60 -6.29 16.60 -0.11
C ALA A 60 -7.80 16.77 -0.23
#